data_AF-G3T178-F1
#
_entry.id   AF-G3T178-F1
#
_cell.length_a   1.000
_cell.length_b   1.000
_cell.length_c   1.000
_cell.angle_alpha   90.00
_cell.angle_beta   90.00
_cell.angle_gamma   90.00
#
_symmetry.space_group_name_H-M   'P 1'
#
loop_
_entity.id
_entity.type
_entity.pdbx_description
1 polymer ?
#
loop_
_entity_poly.entity_id
_entity_poly.type
_entity_poly.pdbx_seq_one_letter_code
_entity_poly.pdbx_strand_id
1 'polypeptide(L)'
;FKRRTFLFWKQCNVSTLPEPQSKVFESFKLARTLKQYGMDVFEGISLANWVCLAKWESSYNIRATNYDPGDKSTDYGIFQINSRYWCNDGKAPRAVNACGISCNILLQDAITQAIAYAKRVVSDPQGIRAWVAWRNHHRNHNLTQYIQGCGV
;
A
#
# COMPACT_ATOMS: atom_id res chain seq x y z
N PHE A 1 54.46 -9.41 -31.03
CA PHE A 1 54.51 -7.98 -30.64
C PHE A 1 53.32 -7.27 -31.30
N LYS A 2 52.38 -6.72 -30.51
CA LYS A 2 51.40 -5.65 -30.81
C LYS A 2 50.40 -5.86 -31.98
N ARG A 3 49.10 -5.54 -31.91
CA ARG A 3 48.21 -4.91 -30.92
C ARG A 3 46.77 -5.26 -31.34
N ARG A 4 45.96 -5.78 -30.41
CA ARG A 4 44.50 -5.74 -30.51
C ARG A 4 44.07 -4.31 -30.25
N THR A 5 43.45 -3.65 -31.23
CA THR A 5 42.77 -2.38 -31.03
C THR A 5 41.43 -2.65 -30.35
N PHE A 6 41.38 -2.39 -29.05
CA PHE A 6 40.15 -2.30 -28.27
C PHE A 6 39.31 -1.13 -28.79
N LEU A 7 38.13 -1.43 -29.34
CA LEU A 7 37.06 -0.45 -29.47
C LEU A 7 36.57 -0.14 -28.04
N PHE A 8 36.89 1.06 -27.57
CA PHE A 8 36.32 1.65 -26.36
C PHE A 8 34.80 1.79 -26.56
N TRP A 9 34.04 0.80 -26.09
CA TRP A 9 32.64 1.04 -25.74
C TRP A 9 32.64 1.83 -24.45
N LYS A 10 32.38 3.14 -24.55
CA LYS A 10 32.03 3.96 -23.39
C LYS A 10 30.89 3.24 -22.65
N GLN A 11 31.08 2.95 -21.37
CA GLN A 11 29.98 2.60 -20.48
C GLN A 11 28.91 3.68 -20.62
N CYS A 12 27.74 3.31 -21.12
CA CYS A 12 26.53 4.06 -20.81
C CYS A 12 26.31 3.87 -19.31
N ASN A 13 26.58 4.91 -18.52
CA ASN A 13 26.01 5.01 -17.17
C ASN A 13 24.49 5.07 -17.35
N VAL A 14 23.84 3.92 -17.25
CA VAL A 14 22.39 3.86 -17.08
C VAL A 14 22.13 4.35 -15.67
N SER A 15 21.97 5.66 -15.51
CA SER A 15 21.19 6.20 -14.40
C SER A 15 19.83 5.52 -14.49
N THR A 16 19.55 4.57 -13.61
CA THR A 16 18.21 3.98 -13.49
C THR A 16 17.28 5.09 -13.08
N LEU A 17 16.66 5.75 -14.06
CA LEU A 17 15.46 6.53 -13.82
C LEU A 17 14.46 5.54 -13.20
N PRO A 18 13.82 5.88 -12.06
CA PRO A 18 12.80 5.00 -11.50
C PRO A 18 11.77 4.74 -12.60
N GLU A 19 11.54 3.47 -12.92
CA GLU A 19 10.48 3.10 -13.85
C GLU A 19 9.17 3.78 -13.41
N PRO A 20 8.32 4.25 -14.35
CA PRO A 20 6.99 4.70 -13.99
C PRO A 20 6.30 3.59 -13.24
N GLN A 21 6.19 3.74 -11.91
CA GLN A 21 5.60 2.72 -11.09
C GLN A 21 4.15 2.61 -11.51
N SER A 22 3.76 1.42 -12.01
CA SER A 22 2.37 1.17 -12.40
C SER A 22 1.46 1.59 -11.23
N LYS A 23 0.39 2.32 -11.56
CA LYS A 23 -0.63 2.71 -10.57
C LYS A 23 -1.26 1.50 -9.89
N VAL A 24 -1.22 0.34 -10.54
CA VAL A 24 -1.66 -0.95 -9.98
C VAL A 24 -0.44 -1.78 -9.63
N PHE A 25 -0.32 -2.11 -8.34
CA PHE A 25 0.76 -2.95 -7.82
C PHE A 25 0.49 -4.41 -8.18
N GLU A 26 1.50 -5.11 -8.70
CA GLU A 26 1.40 -6.57 -8.88
C GLU A 26 1.35 -7.27 -7.52
N SER A 27 0.48 -8.28 -7.36
CA SER A 27 0.22 -8.91 -6.06
C SER A 27 1.47 -9.50 -5.40
N PHE A 28 2.36 -10.14 -6.17
CA PHE A 28 3.60 -10.72 -5.63
C PHE A 28 4.63 -9.65 -5.25
N LYS A 29 4.73 -8.57 -6.04
CA LYS A 29 5.57 -7.41 -5.69
C LYS A 29 5.05 -6.80 -4.39
N LEU A 30 3.73 -6.68 -4.24
CA LEU A 30 3.10 -6.15 -3.04
C LEU A 30 3.46 -7.03 -1.84
N ALA A 31 3.21 -8.34 -1.91
CA ALA A 31 3.51 -9.27 -0.82
C ALA A 31 4.97 -9.16 -0.34
N ARG A 32 5.94 -9.14 -1.27
CA ARG A 32 7.36 -8.96 -0.94
C ARG A 32 7.64 -7.61 -0.29
N THR A 33 7.07 -6.54 -0.83
CA THR A 33 7.22 -5.18 -0.29
C THR A 33 6.67 -5.12 1.13
N LEU A 34 5.44 -5.60 1.35
CA LEU A 34 4.82 -5.61 2.67
C LEU A 34 5.64 -6.41 3.69
N LYS A 35 6.15 -7.58 3.29
CA LYS A 35 7.06 -8.38 4.14
C LYS A 35 8.35 -7.63 4.46
N GLN A 36 8.98 -7.00 3.48
CA GLN A 36 10.19 -6.20 3.66
C GLN A 36 9.99 -5.04 4.64
N TYR A 37 8.81 -4.42 4.64
CA TYR A 37 8.46 -3.36 5.59
C TYR A 37 7.85 -3.90 6.91
N GLY A 38 7.97 -5.20 7.20
CA GLY A 38 7.58 -5.80 8.47
C GLY A 38 6.08 -5.74 8.74
N MET A 39 5.26 -5.97 7.70
CA MET A 39 3.81 -6.11 7.83
C MET A 39 3.40 -7.55 8.20
N ASP A 40 4.25 -8.54 7.92
CA ASP A 40 3.96 -9.92 8.27
C ASP A 40 3.92 -10.06 9.80
N VAL A 41 2.83 -10.62 10.32
CA VAL A 41 2.48 -10.77 11.74
C VAL A 41 2.44 -9.48 12.57
N PHE A 42 2.41 -8.30 11.92
CA PHE A 42 2.27 -7.02 12.63
C PHE A 42 0.90 -6.94 13.33
N GLU A 43 0.89 -6.68 14.64
CA GLU A 43 -0.32 -6.72 15.49
C GLU A 43 -1.11 -8.05 15.36
N GLY A 44 -0.40 -9.16 15.09
CA GLY A 44 -1.01 -10.49 14.88
C GLY A 44 -1.70 -10.67 13.53
N ILE A 45 -1.54 -9.73 12.59
CA ILE A 45 -2.15 -9.77 11.26
C ILE A 45 -1.15 -10.40 10.28
N SER A 46 -1.52 -11.52 9.66
CA SER A 46 -0.64 -12.20 8.71
C SER A 46 -0.44 -11.40 7.41
N LEU A 47 0.68 -11.64 6.71
CA LEU A 47 0.93 -11.03 5.41
C LEU A 47 -0.22 -11.23 4.40
N ALA A 48 -0.81 -12.43 4.39
CA ALA A 48 -1.93 -12.75 3.53
C ALA A 48 -3.17 -11.88 3.79
N ASN A 49 -3.42 -11.49 5.05
CA ASN A 49 -4.51 -10.56 5.38
C ASN A 49 -4.28 -9.18 4.75
N TRP A 50 -3.05 -8.68 4.78
CA TRP A 50 -2.72 -7.37 4.21
C TRP A 50 -2.81 -7.34 2.69
N VAL A 51 -2.32 -8.39 2.02
CA VAL A 51 -2.43 -8.51 0.55
C VAL A 51 -3.90 -8.66 0.15
N CYS A 52 -4.66 -9.47 0.87
CA CYS A 52 -6.10 -9.62 0.66
C CYS A 52 -6.84 -8.29 0.86
N LEU A 53 -6.53 -7.54 1.93
CA LEU A 53 -7.09 -6.21 2.18
C LEU A 53 -6.89 -5.28 0.98
N ALA A 54 -5.65 -5.14 0.51
CA ALA A 54 -5.34 -4.30 -0.64
C ALA A 54 -6.08 -4.74 -1.94
N LYS A 55 -6.34 -6.04 -2.11
CA LYS A 55 -7.12 -6.54 -3.26
C LYS A 55 -8.54 -6.00 -3.25
N TRP A 56 -9.21 -6.10 -2.10
CA TRP A 56 -10.64 -5.80 -2.01
C TRP A 56 -10.93 -4.33 -1.78
N GLU A 57 -10.00 -3.60 -1.16
CA GLU A 57 -10.12 -2.15 -0.96
C GLU A 57 -9.84 -1.37 -2.25
N SER A 58 -8.77 -1.73 -2.99
CA SER A 58 -8.30 -0.89 -4.10
C SER A 58 -8.00 -1.64 -5.40
N SER A 59 -8.18 -2.97 -5.43
CA SER A 59 -7.63 -3.80 -6.52
C SER A 59 -6.13 -3.55 -6.74
N TYR A 60 -5.39 -3.35 -5.65
CA TYR A 60 -3.97 -3.00 -5.62
C TYR A 60 -3.62 -1.64 -6.25
N ASN A 61 -4.59 -0.77 -6.50
CA ASN A 61 -4.36 0.55 -7.07
C ASN A 61 -3.90 1.54 -5.98
N ILE A 62 -2.65 2.00 -6.08
CA ILE A 62 -2.03 2.91 -5.11
C ILE A 62 -2.61 4.33 -5.17
N ARG A 63 -3.30 4.67 -6.26
CA ARG A 63 -3.98 5.97 -6.45
C ARG A 63 -5.51 5.86 -6.37
N ALA A 64 -6.04 4.78 -5.82
CA ALA A 64 -7.48 4.62 -5.64
C ALA A 64 -8.05 5.67 -4.68
N THR A 65 -9.20 6.23 -5.04
CA THR A 65 -9.99 7.10 -4.17
C THR A 65 -11.46 6.74 -4.28
N ASN A 66 -12.16 6.69 -3.15
CA ASN A 66 -13.59 6.41 -3.10
C ASN A 66 -14.30 7.45 -2.22
N TYR A 67 -15.26 8.19 -2.78
CA TYR A 67 -15.98 9.25 -2.07
C TYR A 67 -17.27 8.70 -1.46
N ASP A 68 -17.47 8.95 -0.16
CA ASP A 68 -18.72 8.63 0.55
C ASP A 68 -19.58 9.90 0.67
N PRO A 69 -20.72 9.99 -0.05
CA PRO A 69 -21.61 11.15 0.03
C PRO A 69 -22.36 11.25 1.38
N GLY A 70 -22.46 10.16 2.14
CA GLY A 70 -23.20 10.10 3.40
C GLY A 70 -22.55 10.90 4.52
N ASP A 71 -21.23 10.83 4.66
CA ASP A 71 -20.46 11.60 5.64
C ASP A 71 -19.48 12.62 5.02
N LYS A 72 -19.47 12.70 3.68
CA LYS A 72 -18.61 13.57 2.86
C LYS A 72 -17.12 13.28 3.04
N SER A 73 -16.79 12.06 3.46
CA SER A 73 -15.40 11.60 3.52
C SER A 73 -14.97 10.94 2.22
N THR A 74 -13.67 10.73 2.09
CA THR A 74 -13.05 10.01 0.98
C THR A 74 -12.01 9.02 1.53
N ASP A 75 -11.97 7.83 0.97
CA ASP A 75 -10.95 6.82 1.20
C ASP A 75 -9.77 6.98 0.22
N TYR A 76 -8.55 6.80 0.70
CA TYR A 76 -7.34 7.08 -0.08
C TYR A 76 -6.35 5.92 -0.15
N GLY A 77 -5.83 5.69 -1.35
CA GLY A 77 -4.68 4.84 -1.63
C GLY A 77 -4.97 3.34 -1.56
N ILE A 78 -3.89 2.55 -1.56
CA ILE A 78 -3.95 1.09 -1.67
C ILE A 78 -4.74 0.42 -0.53
N PHE A 79 -4.74 1.03 0.66
CA PHE A 79 -5.45 0.55 1.85
C PHE A 79 -6.75 1.29 2.13
N GLN A 80 -7.21 2.19 1.23
CA GLN A 80 -8.45 2.96 1.39
C GLN A 80 -8.59 3.59 2.80
N ILE A 81 -7.56 4.34 3.22
CA ILE A 81 -7.56 5.00 4.54
C ILE A 81 -8.47 6.23 4.47
N ASN A 82 -9.47 6.26 5.35
CA ASN A 82 -10.55 7.26 5.33
C ASN A 82 -10.16 8.62 5.94
N SER A 83 -10.52 9.71 5.26
CA SER A 83 -10.27 11.11 5.68
C SER A 83 -11.11 11.61 6.85
N ARG A 84 -12.22 10.95 7.19
CA ARG A 84 -13.02 11.30 8.37
C ARG A 84 -12.23 11.13 9.67
N TYR A 85 -11.33 10.15 9.69
CA TYR A 85 -10.65 9.72 10.91
C TYR A 85 -9.13 9.88 10.84
N TRP A 86 -8.49 9.49 9.73
CA TRP A 86 -7.05 9.21 9.74
C TRP A 86 -6.20 10.30 9.11
N CYS A 87 -6.63 10.88 8.00
CA CYS A 87 -5.88 11.91 7.27
C CYS A 87 -6.77 13.13 6.98
N ASN A 88 -6.16 14.27 6.63
CA ASN A 88 -6.88 15.47 6.25
C ASN A 88 -6.79 15.73 4.73
N ASP A 89 -7.94 15.92 4.09
CA ASP A 89 -8.06 16.33 2.69
C ASP A 89 -8.69 17.72 2.50
N GLY A 90 -9.04 18.39 3.60
CA GLY A 90 -9.69 19.70 3.60
C GLY A 90 -11.16 19.70 3.19
N LYS A 91 -11.78 18.53 2.99
CA LYS A 91 -13.15 18.40 2.48
C LYS A 91 -14.09 17.75 3.49
N ALA A 92 -13.61 16.73 4.21
CA ALA A 92 -14.43 16.00 5.18
C ALA A 92 -14.78 16.85 6.41
N PRO A 93 -16.07 17.08 6.71
CA PRO A 93 -16.48 17.89 7.86
C PRO A 93 -16.16 17.19 9.18
N ARG A 94 -15.63 17.95 10.16
CA ARG A 94 -15.27 17.45 11.50
C ARG A 94 -14.28 16.27 11.47
N ALA A 95 -13.38 16.24 10.49
CA ALA A 95 -12.32 15.24 10.39
C ALA A 95 -11.40 15.26 11.61
N VAL A 96 -10.98 14.08 12.09
CA VAL A 96 -10.11 13.94 13.28
C VAL A 96 -8.63 14.08 12.93
N ASN A 97 -8.22 13.56 11.77
CA ASN A 97 -6.82 13.50 11.32
C ASN A 97 -5.89 12.85 12.36
N ALA A 98 -6.23 11.64 12.83
CA ALA A 98 -5.49 10.91 13.87
C ALA A 98 -4.02 10.61 13.49
N CYS A 99 -3.68 10.56 12.19
CA CYS A 99 -2.31 10.40 11.73
C CYS A 99 -1.56 11.74 11.56
N GLY A 100 -2.25 12.89 11.63
CA GLY A 100 -1.63 14.21 11.48
C GLY A 100 -1.08 14.49 10.08
N ILE A 101 -1.69 13.94 9.02
CA ILE A 101 -1.16 14.01 7.65
C ILE A 101 -2.14 14.56 6.62
N SER A 102 -1.60 14.98 5.47
CA SER A 102 -2.40 15.14 4.25
C SER A 102 -2.73 13.77 3.64
N CYS A 103 -3.98 13.57 3.21
CA CYS A 103 -4.38 12.35 2.49
C CYS A 103 -3.61 12.13 1.17
N ASN A 104 -3.07 13.19 0.55
CA ASN A 104 -2.28 13.08 -0.68
C ASN A 104 -0.99 12.26 -0.53
N ILE A 105 -0.48 12.13 0.71
CA ILE A 105 0.70 11.28 1.00
C ILE A 105 0.38 9.79 0.77
N LEU A 106 -0.90 9.40 0.84
CA LEU A 106 -1.33 8.02 0.63
C LEU A 106 -1.44 7.63 -0.85
N LEU A 107 -1.31 8.60 -1.77
CA LEU A 107 -1.41 8.43 -3.23
C LEU A 107 -0.04 8.48 -3.94
N GLN A 108 1.04 8.46 -3.17
CA GLN A 108 2.41 8.48 -3.70
C GLN A 108 2.77 7.15 -4.37
N ASP A 109 3.72 7.19 -5.33
CA ASP A 109 4.14 5.99 -6.05
C ASP A 109 4.81 4.97 -5.12
N ALA A 110 5.61 5.47 -4.17
CA ALA A 110 6.15 4.66 -3.08
C ALA A 110 5.10 4.45 -1.98
N ILE A 111 4.68 3.19 -1.78
CA ILE A 111 3.67 2.82 -0.76
C ILE A 111 4.19 2.83 0.69
N THR A 112 5.43 3.26 0.93
CA THR A 112 6.06 3.23 2.26
C THR A 112 5.28 4.03 3.29
N GLN A 113 4.78 5.20 2.90
CA GLN A 113 3.92 6.02 3.75
C GLN A 113 2.57 5.37 4.00
N ALA A 114 1.95 4.80 2.96
CA ALA A 114 0.69 4.06 3.11
C ALA A 114 0.85 2.87 4.09
N ILE A 115 1.97 2.16 4.05
CA ILE A 115 2.31 1.08 5.00
C ILE A 115 2.44 1.62 6.42
N ALA A 116 3.19 2.71 6.62
CA ALA A 116 3.39 3.30 7.93
C ALA A 116 2.07 3.74 8.58
N TYR A 117 1.17 4.33 7.80
CA TYR A 117 -0.13 4.77 8.31
C TYR A 117 -1.11 3.61 8.48
N ALA A 118 -1.06 2.57 7.66
CA ALA A 118 -1.83 1.35 7.90
C ALA A 118 -1.45 0.70 9.24
N LYS A 119 -0.14 0.67 9.58
CA LYS A 119 0.34 0.23 10.90
C LYS A 119 -0.25 1.09 12.02
N ARG A 120 -0.21 2.42 11.87
CA ARG A 120 -0.83 3.33 12.83
C ARG A 120 -2.32 3.03 13.04
N VAL A 121 -3.08 2.78 11.97
CA VAL A 121 -4.52 2.45 12.08
C VAL A 121 -4.75 1.16 12.87
N VAL A 122 -4.01 0.07 12.59
CA VAL A 122 -4.22 -1.19 13.32
C VAL A 122 -3.69 -1.20 14.76
N SER A 123 -2.86 -0.23 15.14
CA SER A 123 -2.46 -0.07 16.54
C SER A 123 -3.53 0.63 17.40
N ASP A 124 -4.62 1.13 16.81
CA ASP A 124 -5.80 1.55 17.59
C ASP A 124 -6.58 0.32 18.10
N PRO A 125 -7.41 0.45 19.16
CA PRO A 125 -8.10 -0.68 19.79
C PRO A 125 -8.99 -1.53 18.86
N GLN A 126 -9.46 -0.96 17.74
CA GLN A 126 -10.23 -1.71 16.74
C GLN A 126 -9.37 -2.71 15.95
N GLY A 127 -8.06 -2.47 15.84
CA GLY A 127 -7.16 -3.26 15.02
C GLY A 127 -7.58 -3.24 13.55
N ILE A 128 -7.37 -4.37 12.87
CA ILE A 128 -7.80 -4.55 11.47
C ILE A 128 -9.32 -4.47 11.26
N ARG A 129 -10.12 -4.52 12.34
CA ARG A 129 -11.58 -4.39 12.24
C ARG A 129 -12.05 -2.99 11.85
N ALA A 130 -11.14 -2.01 11.84
CA ALA A 130 -11.41 -0.68 11.30
C ALA A 130 -11.76 -0.71 9.79
N TRP A 131 -11.27 -1.71 9.05
CA TRP A 131 -11.61 -1.88 7.63
C TRP A 131 -12.89 -2.71 7.46
N VAL A 132 -13.91 -2.08 6.89
CA VAL A 132 -15.20 -2.73 6.64
C VAL A 132 -15.05 -3.88 5.65
N ALA A 133 -14.25 -3.73 4.59
CA ALA A 133 -14.03 -4.81 3.62
C ALA A 133 -13.41 -6.03 4.29
N TRP A 134 -12.48 -5.84 5.24
CA TRP A 134 -11.89 -6.94 5.99
C TRP A 134 -12.92 -7.72 6.81
N ARG A 135 -13.82 -7.02 7.49
CA ARG A 135 -14.88 -7.68 8.27
C ARG A 135 -15.80 -8.52 7.39
N ASN A 136 -16.14 -8.03 6.21
CA ASN A 136 -17.16 -8.62 5.34
C ASN A 136 -16.62 -9.80 4.51
N HIS A 137 -15.36 -9.73 4.09
CA HIS A 137 -14.82 -10.69 3.12
C HIS A 137 -13.73 -11.60 3.70
N HIS A 138 -13.07 -11.23 4.80
CA HIS A 138 -11.78 -11.87 5.15
C HIS A 138 -11.81 -12.64 6.47
N ARG A 139 -12.72 -12.29 7.39
CA ARG A 139 -12.82 -12.97 8.67
C ARG A 139 -13.13 -14.46 8.46
N ASN A 140 -12.26 -15.34 8.97
CA ASN A 140 -12.37 -16.81 8.95
C ASN A 140 -12.17 -17.50 7.58
N HIS A 141 -11.59 -16.81 6.58
CA HIS A 141 -11.24 -17.44 5.31
C HIS A 141 -9.77 -17.89 5.25
N ASN A 142 -9.49 -18.94 4.47
CA ASN A 142 -8.11 -19.29 4.13
C ASN A 142 -7.57 -18.29 3.08
N LEU A 143 -6.65 -17.43 3.51
CA LEU A 143 -6.08 -16.37 2.68
C LEU A 143 -4.75 -16.75 2.01
N THR A 144 -4.29 -17.99 2.15
CA THR A 144 -2.97 -18.44 1.64
C THR A 144 -2.80 -18.18 0.13
N GLN A 145 -3.90 -18.26 -0.63
CA GLN A 145 -3.91 -17.98 -2.07
C GLN A 145 -3.37 -16.58 -2.43
N TYR A 146 -3.48 -15.59 -1.55
CA TYR A 146 -3.01 -14.22 -1.81
C TYR A 146 -1.49 -14.08 -1.80
N ILE A 147 -0.78 -15.04 -1.21
CA ILE A 147 0.69 -15.06 -1.16
C ILE A 147 1.29 -16.29 -1.85
N GLN A 148 0.45 -17.14 -2.44
CA GLN A 148 0.91 -18.35 -3.13
C GLN A 148 1.82 -17.99 -4.30
N GLY A 149 2.98 -18.67 -4.40
CA GLY A 149 3.97 -18.44 -5.45
C GLY A 149 4.79 -17.15 -5.31
N CYS A 150 4.57 -16.36 -4.26
CA CYS A 150 5.29 -15.10 -4.06
C CYS A 150 6.72 -15.32 -3.48
N GLY A 151 6.99 -16.50 -2.91
CA GLY A 151 8.26 -16.83 -2.25
C GLY A 151 8.46 -16.08 -0.93
N VAL A 152 7.37 -15.88 -0.19
CA VAL A 152 7.30 -15.18 1.10
C VAL A 152 6.65 -16.05 2.15
#